data_AF-A0A0T2ZLA2-F1
#
_entry.id   AF-A0A0T2ZLA2-F1
#
_cell.length_a   1.000
_cell.length_b   1.000
_cell.length_c   1.000
_cell.angle_alpha   90.00
_cell.angle_beta   90.00
_cell.angle_gamma   90.00
#
_symmetry.space_group_name_H-M   'P 1'
#
loop_
_entity.id
_entity.type
_entity.pdbx_description
1 polymer ?
#
loop_
_entity_poly.entity_id
_entity_poly.type
_entity_poly.pdbx_seq_one_letter_code
_entity_poly.pdbx_strand_id
1 'polypeptide(L)'
;MRTIVWGVFALLTVCWTALVALSVQLTGWLLGAAGSGQATAAANSVGQWPMPTWAAVWVDPAWLQALQAMWLDLVQWLGRVAPSSDGLMGWITPLLWTGWGLGMLCLLVSAIGLHWLIGLVQKPAALRSSVTT
;
A
#
# COMPACT_ATOMS: atom_id res chain seq x y z
N MET A 1 -22.66 14.15 -3.26
CA MET A 1 -21.87 13.03 -3.82
C MET A 1 -20.36 13.32 -3.84
N ARG A 2 -19.91 14.51 -4.25
CA ARG A 2 -18.48 14.86 -4.31
C ARG A 2 -17.73 14.74 -2.97
N THR A 3 -18.34 15.12 -1.84
CA THR A 3 -17.71 15.10 -0.51
C THR A 3 -17.43 13.70 0.04
N ILE A 4 -18.28 12.71 -0.27
CA ILE A 4 -18.09 11.32 0.21
C ILE A 4 -16.86 10.70 -0.45
N VAL A 5 -16.65 10.92 -1.76
CA VAL A 5 -15.47 10.43 -2.49
C VAL A 5 -14.18 10.98 -1.88
N TRP A 6 -14.16 12.28 -1.58
CA TRP A 6 -13.03 12.91 -0.91
C TRP A 6 -12.84 12.44 0.53
N GLY A 7 -13.92 12.15 1.27
CA GLY A 7 -13.85 11.57 2.61
C GLY A 7 -13.23 10.17 2.63
N VAL A 8 -13.66 9.29 1.71
CA VAL A 8 -13.09 7.95 1.55
C VAL A 8 -11.64 8.02 1.09
N PHE A 9 -11.32 8.90 0.13
CA PHE A 9 -9.95 9.14 -0.29
C PHE A 9 -9.07 9.62 0.87
N ALA A 10 -9.54 10.60 1.66
CA ALA A 10 -8.82 11.10 2.83
C ALA A 10 -8.54 9.96 3.83
N LEU A 11 -9.55 9.15 4.16
CA LEU A 11 -9.38 8.01 5.06
C LEU A 11 -8.35 7.00 4.52
N LEU A 12 -8.43 6.64 3.23
CA LEU A 12 -7.51 5.72 2.59
C LEU A 12 -6.08 6.27 2.54
N THR A 13 -5.90 7.55 2.23
CA THR A 13 -4.58 8.19 2.23
C THR A 13 -3.97 8.26 3.63
N VAL A 14 -4.76 8.53 4.66
CA VAL A 14 -4.28 8.48 6.05
C VAL A 14 -3.88 7.05 6.42
N CYS A 15 -4.70 6.06 6.09
CA CYS A 15 -4.39 4.66 6.36
C CYS A 15 -3.11 4.20 5.62
N TRP A 16 -2.99 4.54 4.33
CA TRP A 16 -1.81 4.27 3.51
C TRP A 16 -0.55 4.94 4.07
N THR A 17 -0.66 6.23 4.43
CA THR A 17 0.47 6.99 4.99
C THR A 17 0.89 6.44 6.34
N ALA A 18 -0.07 6.07 7.20
CA ALA A 18 0.20 5.42 8.47
C ALA A 18 0.92 4.07 8.27
N LEU A 19 0.50 3.27 7.29
CA LEU A 19 1.14 2.00 6.96
C LEU A 19 2.60 2.19 6.53
N VAL A 20 2.87 3.14 5.62
CA VAL A 20 4.25 3.48 5.21
C VAL A 20 5.07 3.99 6.40
N ALA A 21 4.50 4.86 7.24
CA ALA A 21 5.20 5.39 8.41
C ALA A 21 5.58 4.29 9.42
N LEU A 22 4.67 3.32 9.64
CA LEU A 22 4.96 2.12 10.43
C LEU A 22 6.08 1.29 9.80
N SER A 23 6.08 1.12 8.47
CA SER A 23 7.17 0.43 7.77
C SER A 23 8.52 1.12 7.94
N VAL A 24 8.57 2.46 7.90
CA VAL A 24 9.80 3.23 8.17
C VAL A 24 10.31 2.98 9.59
N GLN A 25 9.44 3.11 10.59
CA GLN A 25 9.81 2.88 12.00
C GLN A 25 10.26 1.43 12.24
N LEU A 26 9.54 0.47 11.68
CA LEU A 26 9.87 -0.95 11.78
C LEU A 26 11.24 -1.24 11.15
N THR A 27 11.52 -0.65 10.00
CA THR A 27 12.80 -0.83 9.30
C THR A 27 13.96 -0.23 10.12
N GLY A 28 13.78 0.97 10.67
CA GLY A 28 14.76 1.60 11.56
C GLY A 28 15.02 0.77 12.83
N TRP A 29 13.95 0.22 13.43
CA TRP A 29 14.06 -0.66 14.59
C TRP A 29 14.79 -1.97 14.26
N LEU A 30 14.47 -2.63 13.14
CA LEU A 30 15.13 -3.86 12.70
C LEU A 30 16.63 -3.65 12.43
N LEU A 31 17.00 -2.50 11.85
CA LEU A 31 18.39 -2.16 11.61
C LEU A 31 19.16 -1.91 12.92
N GLY A 32 18.53 -1.25 13.89
CA GLY A 32 19.07 -1.12 15.25
C GLY A 32 19.24 -2.48 15.95
N ALA A 33 18.28 -3.40 15.77
CA ALA A 33 18.34 -4.76 16.31
C ALA A 33 19.40 -5.64 15.62
N ALA A 34 19.72 -5.37 14.35
CA ALA A 34 20.79 -6.05 13.63
C ALA A 34 22.16 -5.72 14.21
N GLY A 35 22.39 -4.46 14.58
CA GLY A 35 23.61 -4.04 15.29
C GLY A 35 23.78 -4.67 16.67
N SER A 36 22.69 -5.14 17.29
CA SER A 36 22.71 -5.78 18.62
C SER A 36 22.61 -7.32 18.58
N GLY A 37 22.62 -7.94 17.38
CA GLY A 37 22.51 -9.40 17.20
C GLY A 37 21.09 -9.98 17.44
N GLN A 38 20.08 -9.13 17.63
CA GLN A 38 18.69 -9.53 17.90
C GLN A 38 17.80 -9.57 16.64
N ALA A 39 18.32 -9.15 15.48
CA ALA A 39 17.55 -9.09 14.23
C ALA A 39 16.93 -10.42 13.80
N THR A 40 17.62 -11.55 14.04
CA THR A 40 17.13 -12.87 13.65
C THR A 40 15.89 -13.29 14.45
N ALA A 41 15.82 -12.92 15.74
CA ALA A 41 14.66 -13.19 16.58
C ALA A 41 13.45 -12.35 16.14
N ALA A 42 13.68 -11.06 15.87
CA ALA A 42 12.66 -10.13 15.39
C ALA A 42 12.08 -10.53 14.02
N ALA A 43 12.93 -10.92 13.07
CA ALA A 43 12.52 -11.37 11.75
C ALA A 43 11.68 -12.66 11.82
N ASN A 44 12.04 -13.60 12.69
CA ASN A 44 11.27 -14.83 12.90
C ASN A 44 9.88 -14.56 13.49
N SER A 45 9.74 -13.60 14.40
CA SER A 45 8.44 -13.24 14.97
C SER A 45 7.48 -12.64 13.93
N VAL A 46 8.00 -11.86 12.97
CA VAL A 46 7.19 -11.29 11.88
C VAL A 46 6.82 -12.36 10.84
N GLY A 47 7.76 -13.26 10.52
CA GLY A 47 7.53 -14.34 9.55
C GLY A 47 6.54 -15.41 10.02
N GLN A 48 6.33 -15.55 11.33
CA GLN A 48 5.40 -16.52 11.89
C GLN A 48 3.99 -15.97 12.13
N TRP A 49 3.65 -14.76 11.66
CA TRP A 49 2.34 -14.17 11.91
C TRP A 49 1.22 -15.10 11.38
N PRO A 50 0.47 -15.79 12.27
CA PRO A 50 -0.53 -16.75 11.83
C PRO A 50 -1.71 -15.98 11.27
N MET A 51 -2.18 -16.37 10.08
CA MET A 51 -3.31 -15.70 9.46
C MET A 51 -4.58 -15.94 10.28
N PRO A 52 -5.23 -14.88 10.79
CA PRO A 52 -6.45 -15.04 11.56
C PRO A 52 -7.57 -15.64 10.71
N THR A 53 -8.37 -16.53 11.28
CA THR A 53 -9.47 -17.22 10.56
C THR A 53 -10.51 -16.26 9.99
N TRP A 54 -10.73 -15.10 10.63
CA TRP A 54 -11.62 -14.06 10.10
C TRP A 54 -11.08 -13.45 8.81
N ALA A 55 -9.77 -13.37 8.62
CA ALA A 55 -9.15 -12.79 7.42
C ALA A 55 -9.20 -13.75 6.23
N ALA A 56 -9.19 -15.06 6.48
CA ALA A 56 -9.31 -16.09 5.45
C ALA A 56 -10.66 -16.07 4.71
N VAL A 57 -11.70 -15.47 5.30
CA VAL A 57 -13.02 -15.31 4.65
C VAL A 57 -13.00 -14.18 3.60
N TRP A 58 -12.12 -13.19 3.75
CA TRP A 58 -12.10 -11.99 2.92
C TRP A 58 -10.94 -11.94 1.92
N VAL A 59 -9.91 -12.76 2.13
CA VAL A 59 -8.66 -12.72 1.35
C VAL A 59 -8.46 -14.04 0.62
N ASP A 60 -8.37 -13.98 -0.71
CA ASP A 60 -8.05 -15.14 -1.53
C ASP A 60 -6.62 -15.66 -1.21
N PRO A 61 -6.46 -16.95 -0.90
CA PRO A 61 -5.15 -17.57 -0.69
C PRO A 61 -4.14 -17.30 -1.82
N ALA A 62 -4.60 -17.23 -3.07
CA ALA A 62 -3.75 -16.95 -4.23
C ALA A 62 -3.14 -15.54 -4.17
N TRP A 63 -3.86 -14.56 -3.60
CA TRP A 63 -3.33 -13.21 -3.43
C TRP A 63 -2.25 -13.16 -2.36
N LEU A 64 -2.41 -13.93 -1.28
CA LEU A 64 -1.38 -14.07 -0.25
C LEU A 64 -0.12 -14.73 -0.80
N GLN A 65 -0.28 -15.78 -1.62
CA GLN A 65 0.84 -16.45 -2.27
C GLN A 65 1.56 -15.50 -3.23
N ALA A 66 0.82 -14.73 -4.04
CA ALA A 66 1.41 -13.72 -4.92
C ALA A 66 2.15 -12.63 -4.12
N LEU A 67 1.58 -12.19 -3.00
CA LEU A 67 2.22 -11.22 -2.10
C LEU A 67 3.51 -11.77 -1.48
N GLN A 68 3.49 -13.03 -1.02
CA GLN A 68 4.66 -13.72 -0.48
C GLN A 68 5.75 -13.89 -1.54
N ALA A 69 5.39 -14.27 -2.76
CA ALA A 69 6.32 -14.40 -3.88
C ALA A 69 6.95 -13.04 -4.23
N MET A 70 6.13 -11.99 -4.34
CA MET A 70 6.61 -10.64 -4.59
C MET A 70 7.55 -10.13 -3.48
N TRP A 71 7.25 -10.45 -2.22
CA TRP A 71 8.11 -10.14 -1.09
C TRP A 71 9.45 -10.86 -1.16
N LEU A 72 9.44 -12.17 -1.45
CA LEU A 72 10.66 -12.97 -1.62
C LEU A 72 11.53 -12.42 -2.75
N ASP A 73 10.93 -12.09 -3.90
CA ASP A 73 11.61 -11.49 -5.04
C ASP A 73 12.25 -10.15 -4.67
N LEU A 74 11.53 -9.31 -3.94
CA LEU A 74 12.03 -8.03 -3.46
C LEU A 74 13.25 -8.20 -2.54
N VAL A 75 13.18 -9.12 -1.56
CA VAL A 75 14.27 -9.41 -0.62
C VAL A 75 15.49 -9.96 -1.36
N GLN A 76 15.29 -10.88 -2.31
CA GLN A 76 16.38 -11.43 -3.11
C GLN A 76 17.03 -10.39 -4.03
N TRP A 77 16.22 -9.48 -4.60
CA TRP A 77 16.75 -8.36 -5.38
C TRP A 77 17.55 -7.40 -4.51
N LEU A 78 17.04 -7.04 -3.32
CA LEU A 78 17.74 -6.22 -2.33
C LEU A 78 19.08 -6.84 -1.93
N GLY A 79 19.12 -8.14 -1.64
CA GLY A 79 20.36 -8.84 -1.31
C GLY A 79 21.40 -8.84 -2.45
N ARG A 80 20.96 -8.73 -3.72
CA ARG A 80 21.85 -8.62 -4.88
C ARG A 80 22.39 -7.19 -5.08
N VAL A 81 21.54 -6.18 -4.90
CA VAL A 81 21.89 -4.77 -5.18
C VAL A 81 22.62 -4.12 -4.00
N ALA A 82 22.36 -4.58 -2.78
CA ALA A 82 22.95 -4.06 -1.56
C ALA A 82 23.48 -5.21 -0.67
N PRO A 83 24.63 -5.80 -1.03
CA PRO A 83 25.22 -6.91 -0.27
C PRO A 83 25.75 -6.48 1.12
N SER A 84 25.91 -5.18 1.36
CA SER A 84 26.33 -4.61 2.64
C SER A 84 25.17 -3.88 3.34
N SER A 85 25.20 -3.88 4.67
CA SER A 85 24.19 -3.20 5.52
C SER A 85 24.08 -1.69 5.24
N ASP A 86 25.21 -1.05 4.91
CA ASP A 86 25.24 0.37 4.51
C ASP A 86 24.58 0.60 3.14
N GLY A 87 24.80 -0.30 2.17
CA GLY A 87 24.11 -0.26 0.90
C GLY A 87 22.60 -0.43 1.06
N LEU A 88 22.16 -1.27 2.00
CA LEU A 88 20.75 -1.55 2.27
C LEU A 88 20.05 -0.28 2.79
N MET A 89 20.68 0.41 3.75
CA MET A 89 20.22 1.70 4.29
C MET A 89 20.03 2.75 3.20
N GLY A 90 20.97 2.82 2.25
CA GLY A 90 20.90 3.76 1.13
C GLY A 90 19.70 3.55 0.20
N TRP A 91 19.22 2.31 0.06
CA TRP A 91 18.10 1.96 -0.84
C TRP A 91 16.74 1.92 -0.15
N ILE A 92 16.69 1.66 1.16
CA ILE A 92 15.43 1.57 1.93
C ILE A 92 14.64 2.87 1.86
N THR A 93 15.29 4.01 2.09
CA THR A 93 14.64 5.32 2.06
C THR A 93 14.00 5.64 0.70
N PRO A 94 14.72 5.55 -0.45
CA PRO A 94 14.11 5.79 -1.75
C PRO A 94 13.04 4.77 -2.11
N LEU A 95 13.17 3.49 -1.71
CA LEU A 95 12.13 2.48 -1.93
C LEU A 95 10.83 2.80 -1.16
N LEU A 96 10.94 3.20 0.11
CA LEU A 96 9.77 3.59 0.91
C LEU A 96 9.07 4.82 0.35
N TRP A 97 9.83 5.82 -0.08
CA TRP A 97 9.27 7.00 -0.74
C TRP A 97 8.62 6.68 -2.10
N THR A 98 9.25 5.80 -2.89
CA THR A 98 8.69 5.34 -4.17
C THR A 98 7.40 4.56 -3.96
N GLY A 99 7.39 3.65 -2.99
CA GLY A 99 6.20 2.90 -2.59
C GLY A 99 5.07 3.84 -2.17
N TRP A 100 5.36 4.78 -1.26
CA TRP A 100 4.38 5.79 -0.83
C TRP A 100 3.81 6.58 -2.00
N GLY A 101 4.68 7.11 -2.87
CA GLY A 101 4.30 7.92 -4.03
C GLY A 101 3.45 7.15 -5.03
N LEU A 102 3.81 5.90 -5.31
CA LEU A 102 3.03 5.01 -6.18
C LEU A 102 1.65 4.73 -5.59
N GLY A 103 1.56 4.43 -4.30
CA GLY A 103 0.28 4.23 -3.62
C GLY A 103 -0.60 5.48 -3.62
N MET A 104 -0.03 6.65 -3.35
CA MET A 104 -0.74 7.93 -3.44
C MET A 104 -1.24 8.21 -4.85
N LEU A 105 -0.43 7.92 -5.88
CA LEU A 105 -0.82 8.06 -7.28
C LEU A 105 -2.00 7.15 -7.63
N CYS A 106 -1.93 5.87 -7.26
CA CYS A 106 -3.02 4.91 -7.48
C CYS A 106 -4.33 5.34 -6.81
N LEU A 107 -4.26 5.81 -5.56
CA LEU A 107 -5.42 6.32 -4.83
C LEU A 107 -6.00 7.57 -5.51
N LEU A 108 -5.14 8.49 -5.96
CA LEU A 108 -5.56 9.73 -6.61
C LEU A 108 -6.22 9.45 -7.97
N VAL A 109 -5.61 8.60 -8.79
CA VAL A 109 -6.17 8.16 -10.08
C VAL A 109 -7.55 7.51 -9.88
N SER A 110 -7.69 6.66 -8.85
CA SER A 110 -8.98 6.02 -8.53
C SER A 110 -10.04 7.04 -8.13
N ALA A 111 -9.70 8.03 -7.30
CA ALA A 111 -10.61 9.09 -6.90
C ALA A 111 -11.05 9.97 -8.09
N ILE A 112 -10.11 10.31 -8.98
CA ILE A 112 -10.41 11.08 -10.21
C ILE A 112 -11.30 10.27 -11.14
N GLY A 113 -10.99 8.99 -11.37
CA GLY A 113 -11.79 8.09 -12.21
C GLY A 113 -13.23 7.96 -11.70
N LEU A 114 -13.40 7.84 -10.38
CA LEU A 114 -14.73 7.77 -9.76
C LEU A 114 -15.51 9.09 -9.95
N HIS A 115 -14.85 10.25 -9.83
CA HIS A 115 -15.49 11.54 -10.13
C HIS A 115 -15.92 11.68 -11.59
N TRP A 116 -15.12 11.16 -12.52
CA TRP A 116 -15.42 11.20 -13.95
C TRP A 116 -16.62 10.31 -14.30
N LEU A 117 -16.66 9.08 -13.78
CA LEU A 117 -17.79 8.15 -13.90
C LEU A 117 -19.09 8.74 -13.33
N ILE A 118 -19.06 9.37 -12.16
CA ILE A 118 -20.24 10.03 -11.57
C ILE A 118 -20.72 11.19 -12.46
N GLY A 119 -19.80 11.96 -13.04
CA GLY A 119 -20.13 13.07 -13.95
C GLY A 119 -20.76 12.61 -15.28
N LEU A 120 -20.38 11.41 -15.77
CA LEU A 120 -20.97 10.78 -16.95
C LEU A 120 -22.40 10.28 -16.68
N VAL A 121 -22.65 9.69 -15.51
CA VAL A 121 -23.96 9.14 -15.14
C VAL A 121 -25.01 10.24 -14.88
N GLN A 122 -24.61 11.47 -14.56
CA GLN A 122 -25.52 12.59 -14.33
C GLN A 122 -25.98 13.32 -15.61
N LYS A 123 -25.23 13.19 -16.72
CA LYS A 123 -25.54 13.86 -18.01
C LYS A 123 -26.73 13.33 -18.84
N PRO A 124 -27.28 12.10 -18.67
CA PRO A 124 -28.37 11.64 -19.55
C PRO A 124 -29.76 12.22 -19.24
N ALA A 125 -30.00 12.80 -18.06
CA ALA A 125 -31.35 13.16 -17.62
C ALA A 125 -31.83 14.56 -18.07
N ALA A 126 -30.92 15.46 -18.47
CA ALA A 126 -31.24 16.86 -18.73
C ALA A 126 -31.90 17.14 -20.11
N LEU A 127 -31.96 16.15 -21.01
CA LEU A 127 -32.49 16.32 -22.37
C LEU A 127 -33.97 15.94 -22.53
N ARG A 128 -34.67 15.52 -21.46
CA ARG A 128 -36.07 15.03 -21.55
C ARG A 128 -37.14 16.08 -21.24
N SER A 129 -36.77 17.29 -20.83
CA SER A 129 -37.73 18.33 -20.38
C SER A 129 -38.07 19.40 -21.42
N SER A 130 -37.51 19.35 -22.63
CA SER A 130 -37.68 20.41 -23.65
C SER A 130 -38.62 20.06 -24.81
N VAL A 131 -39.45 19.02 -24.69
CA VAL A 131 -40.32 18.54 -25.80
C VAL A 131 -41.82 18.73 -25.55
N THR A 132 -42.21 19.41 -24.47
CA THR A 132 -43.64 19.69 -24.18
C THR A 132 -43.86 21.17 -23.88
N THR A 133 -43.93 21.98 -24.93
CA THR A 133 -44.61 23.28 -24.96
C THR A 133 -45.17 23.49 -26.35
#